data_AF-A0A6M4GVJ2-F1
#
_entry.id   AF-A0A6M4GVJ2-F1
#
_cell.length_a   1.000
_cell.length_b   1.000
_cell.length_c   1.000
_cell.angle_alpha   90.00
_cell.angle_beta   90.00
_cell.angle_gamma   90.00
#
_symmetry.space_group_name_H-M   'P 1'
#
loop_
_entity.id
_entity.type
_entity.pdbx_description
1 polymer ?
#
loop_
_entity_poly.entity_id
_entity_poly.type
_entity_poly.pdbx_seq_one_letter_code
_entity_poly.pdbx_strand_id
1 'polypeptide(L)' 'MGTATPQLKVHIHGALNVGCQPPEIIEVILQMAVYAGFPAAINGLNVAREVFQERGVAVGT' A
#
# COMPACT_ATOMS: atom_id res chain seq x y z
N MET A 1 14.39 10.81 -0.98
CA MET A 1 13.53 10.97 -2.18
C MET A 1 13.59 9.67 -2.96
N GLY A 2 12.45 9.06 -3.29
CA GLY A 2 12.41 7.79 -4.03
C GLY A 2 11.02 7.16 -4.11
N THR A 3 10.28 7.11 -2.99
CA THR A 3 8.98 6.40 -2.90
C THR A 3 7.83 7.23 -2.33
N ALA A 4 8.04 8.53 -2.09
CA ALA A 4 7.00 9.49 -1.67
C ALA A 4 6.04 8.99 -0.56
N THR A 5 6.62 8.48 0.55
CA THR A 5 5.88 7.83 1.64
C THR A 5 4.66 8.61 2.17
N PRO A 6 4.75 9.94 2.44
CA PRO A 6 3.59 10.70 2.91
C PRO A 6 2.43 10.71 1.90
N GLN A 7 2.75 10.84 0.61
CA GLN A 7 1.77 10.85 -0.48
C GLN A 7 1.15 9.46 -0.68
N LEU A 8 1.98 8.42 -0.62
CA LEU A 8 1.50 7.04 -0.72
C LEU A 8 0.46 6.74 0.37
N LYS A 9 0.68 7.20 1.61
CA LYS A 9 -0.28 7.04 2.71
C LYS A 9 -1.63 7.68 2.38
N VAL A 10 -1.62 8.92 1.89
CA VAL A 10 -2.84 9.64 1.50
C VAL A 10 -3.57 8.92 0.35
N HIS A 11 -2.83 8.43 -0.65
CA HIS A 11 -3.43 7.71 -1.78
C HIS A 11 -4.00 6.35 -1.41
N ILE A 12 -3.42 5.63 -0.45
CA ILE A 12 -4.00 4.37 0.06
C ILE A 12 -5.32 4.63 0.80
N HIS A 13 -5.36 5.67 1.64
CA HIS A 13 -6.62 6.12 2.26
C HIS A 13 -7.67 6.48 1.21
N GLY A 14 -7.27 7.20 0.15
CA GLY A 14 -8.13 7.54 -0.97
C GLY A 14 -8.63 6.33 -1.75
N ALA A 15 -7.76 5.35 -2.04
CA ALA A 15 -8.10 4.11 -2.73
C ALA A 15 -9.18 3.33 -1.98
N LEU A 16 -9.04 3.20 -0.66
CA LEU A 16 -10.06 2.57 0.18
C LEU A 16 -11.38 3.36 0.21
N ASN A 17 -11.34 4.68 0.08
CA ASN A 17 -12.56 5.52 0.04
C ASN A 17 -13.35 5.35 -1.26
N VAL A 18 -12.68 5.00 -2.36
CA VAL A 18 -13.32 4.76 -3.66
C VAL A 18 -13.65 3.28 -3.92
N GLY A 19 -13.48 2.43 -2.91
CA GLY A 19 -13.91 1.03 -2.94
C GLY A 19 -12.85 0.01 -3.37
N CYS A 20 -11.58 0.42 -3.53
CA CYS A 20 -10.50 -0.55 -3.74
C CYS A 20 -10.39 -1.49 -2.54
N GLN A 21 -10.22 -2.77 -2.80
CA GLN A 21 -10.07 -3.79 -1.79
C GLN A 21 -8.61 -3.83 -1.29
N PRO A 22 -8.38 -4.09 0.00
CA PRO A 22 -7.03 -4.24 0.55
C PRO A 22 -6.10 -5.20 -0.23
N PRO A 23 -6.54 -6.40 -0.68
CA PRO A 23 -5.71 -7.27 -1.50
C PRO A 23 -5.30 -6.63 -2.84
N GLU A 24 -6.15 -5.82 -3.48
CA GLU A 24 -5.79 -5.15 -4.75
C GLU A 24 -4.66 -4.14 -4.54
N ILE A 25 -4.70 -3.40 -3.43
CA ILE A 25 -3.66 -2.44 -3.06
C ILE A 25 -2.34 -3.19 -2.80
N ILE A 26 -2.39 -4.33 -2.11
CA ILE A 26 -1.22 -5.17 -1.84
C ILE A 26 -0.62 -5.69 -3.14
N GLU A 27 -1.43 -6.23 -4.05
CA GLU A 27 -0.99 -6.77 -5.33
C GLU A 27 -0.29 -5.73 -6.20
N VAL A 28 -0.83 -4.51 -6.29
CA VAL A 28 -0.18 -3.43 -7.05
C VAL A 28 1.19 -3.08 -6.45
N ILE A 29 1.31 -3.04 -5.12
CA ILE A 29 2.59 -2.79 -4.46
C ILE A 29 3.56 -3.97 -4.64
N LEU A 30 3.08 -5.21 -4.58
CA LEU A 30 3.88 -6.41 -4.84
C LEU A 30 4.42 -6.43 -6.27
N GLN A 31 3.62 -6.05 -7.25
CA GLN A 31 4.04 -5.92 -8.65
C GLN A 31 5.23 -4.95 -8.78
N MET A 32 5.30 -3.90 -7.94
CA MET A 32 6.43 -2.97 -7.93
C MET A 32 7.74 -3.62 -7.48
N ALA A 33 7.74 -4.80 -6.87
CA ALA A 33 8.99 -5.52 -6.58
C ALA A 33 9.77 -5.83 -7.88
N VAL A 34 9.04 -6.06 -8.98
CA VAL A 34 9.63 -6.34 -10.31
C VAL A 34 10.10 -5.05 -10.99
N TYR A 35 9.32 -3.97 -10.90
CA TYR A 35 9.57 -2.74 -11.67
C TYR A 35 10.39 -1.68 -10.93
N ALA A 36 10.30 -1.63 -9.61
CA ALA A 36 10.97 -0.66 -8.74
C ALA A 36 11.89 -1.32 -7.69
N GLY A 37 11.95 -2.67 -7.69
CA GLY A 37 12.77 -3.46 -6.77
C GLY A 37 12.10 -3.77 -5.43
N PHE A 38 12.52 -4.88 -4.81
CA PHE A 38 12.05 -5.31 -3.49
C PHE A 38 12.12 -4.21 -2.41
N PRO A 39 13.17 -3.38 -2.31
CA PRO A 39 13.21 -2.33 -1.29
C PRO A 39 12.05 -1.32 -1.39
N ALA A 40 11.67 -0.93 -2.62
CA ALA A 40 10.56 -0.01 -2.83
C ALA A 40 9.21 -0.66 -2.49
N ALA A 41 9.00 -1.91 -2.92
CA ALA A 41 7.78 -2.67 -2.63
C ALA A 41 7.59 -2.91 -1.12
N ILE A 42 8.64 -3.32 -0.41
CA ILE A 42 8.59 -3.55 1.04
C ILE A 42 8.26 -2.26 1.79
N ASN A 43 8.87 -1.14 1.41
CA ASN A 43 8.54 0.16 1.98
C ASN A 43 7.07 0.52 1.73
N GLY A 44 6.55 0.27 0.53
CA GLY A 44 5.14 0.47 0.20
C GLY A 44 4.20 -0.41 1.02
N LEU A 45 4.52 -1.70 1.19
CA LEU A 45 3.73 -2.63 1.99
C LEU A 45 3.69 -2.22 3.47
N ASN A 46 4.78 -1.70 4.01
CA ASN A 46 4.80 -1.17 5.36
C ASN A 46 3.84 0.01 5.53
N VAL A 47 3.80 0.93 4.56
CA VAL A 47 2.83 2.05 4.56
C VAL A 47 1.39 1.54 4.44
N ALA A 48 1.13 0.57 3.55
CA ALA A 48 -0.19 -0.03 3.42
C ALA A 48 -0.65 -0.67 4.74
N ARG A 49 0.23 -1.41 5.40
CA ARG A 49 -0.03 -2.02 6.72
C ARG A 49 -0.37 -0.98 7.77
N GLU A 50 0.36 0.13 7.84
CA GLU A 50 0.04 1.24 8.75
C GLU A 50 -1.36 1.79 8.50
N VAL A 51 -1.71 2.07 7.24
CA VAL A 51 -3.04 2.57 6.88
C VAL A 51 -4.14 1.58 7.21
N PHE A 52 -3.93 0.29 6.94
CA PHE A 52 -4.91 -0.74 7.25
C PHE A 52 -5.14 -0.87 8.76
N GLN A 53 -4.08 -0.77 9.57
CA GLN A 53 -4.19 -0.74 11.03
C GLN A 53 -4.95 0.50 11.51
N GLU A 54 -4.66 1.69 10.97
CA GLU A 54 -5.38 2.93 11.28
C GLU A 54 -6.88 2.84 10.95
N ARG A 55 -7.22 2.13 9.86
CA ARG A 55 -8.59 1.98 9.36
C ARG A 55 -9.35 0.79 9.95
N GLY A 56 -8.69 -0.05 10.78
CA GLY A 56 -9.27 -1.28 11.30
C GLY A 56 -9.60 -2.31 10.20
N VAL A 57 -8.85 -2.30 9.11
CA VAL A 57 -9.07 -3.14 7.93
C VAL A 57 -8.31 -4.45 8.09
N ALA A 58 -9.03 -5.57 8.14
CA ALA A 58 -8.44 -6.90 8.12
C ALA A 58 -8.12 -7.32 6.68
N VAL A 59 -6.86 -7.69 6.43
CA VAL A 59 -6.47 -8.35 5.19
C VAL A 59 -6.67 -9.84 5.41
N GLY A 60 -7.64 -10.44 4.74
CA GLY A 60 -7.82 -11.90 4.76
C GLY A 60 -6.58 -12.56 4.14
N THR A 61 -5.98 -13.48 4.88
CA THR A 61 -5.03 -14.49 4.34
C THR A 61 -5.78 -15.51 3.50
#